data_AF-A0A957QQ12-F1
#
_entry.id   AF-A0A957QQ12-F1
#
_cell.length_a   1.000
_cell.length_b   1.000
_cell.length_c   1.000
_cell.angle_alpha   90.00
_cell.angle_beta   90.00
_cell.angle_gamma   90.00
#
_symmetry.space_group_name_H-M   'P 1'
#
loop_
_entity.id
_entity.type
_entity.pdbx_description
1 polymer ?
#
loop_
_entity_poly.entity_id
_entity_poly.type
_entity_poly.pdbx_seq_one_letter_code
_entity_poly.pdbx_strand_id
1 'polypeptide(L)'
;MWNLLVIEPMVNALMWLYSLFNNNFVLALAVFTLAVRFAMLPMTLKQQKATMKQQEMQPQIQAIQKKYRDNPQKMQEEFQKIGYNPADTLMGCLPLVIQMPIFFGLYRAIFLIMGSTPLSVLQLTERIYPSIASLVDLPNVLPITNNFLWLNMAQP
;
A
#
# COMPACT_ATOMS: atom_id res chain seq x y z
N MET A 1 -21.18 -0.84 18.04
CA MET A 1 -21.61 -1.52 16.79
C MET A 1 -20.45 -1.77 15.83
N TRP A 2 -19.61 -0.77 15.51
CA TRP A 2 -18.49 -0.95 14.55
C TRP A 2 -17.44 -1.99 14.98
N ASN A 3 -17.11 -2.04 16.28
CA ASN A 3 -16.13 -3.00 16.80
C ASN A 3 -16.59 -4.47 16.62
N LEU A 4 -17.86 -4.75 16.91
CA LEU A 4 -18.48 -6.08 16.74
C LEU A 4 -18.57 -6.53 15.27
N LEU A 5 -18.80 -5.60 14.35
CA LEU A 5 -19.09 -5.92 12.95
C LEU A 5 -17.83 -6.10 12.10
N VAL A 6 -16.77 -5.35 12.40
CA VAL A 6 -15.55 -5.31 11.57
C VAL A 6 -14.30 -5.74 12.35
N ILE A 7 -14.09 -5.21 13.55
CA ILE A 7 -12.84 -5.39 14.28
C ILE A 7 -12.76 -6.78 14.91
N GLU A 8 -13.80 -7.21 15.62
CA GLU A 8 -13.86 -8.50 16.29
C GLU A 8 -13.68 -9.71 15.35
N PRO A 9 -14.38 -9.83 14.20
CA PRO A 9 -14.16 -10.96 13.30
C PRO A 9 -12.76 -10.96 12.66
N MET A 10 -12.18 -9.78 12.38
CA MET A 10 -10.82 -9.69 11.84
C MET A 10 -9.77 -10.14 12.87
N VAL A 11 -9.90 -9.69 14.12
CA VAL A 11 -8.98 -10.06 15.20
C VAL A 11 -9.10 -11.56 15.50
N ASN A 12 -10.32 -12.10 15.54
CA ASN A 12 -10.54 -13.52 15.80
C ASN A 12 -9.96 -14.39 14.67
N ALA A 13 -10.09 -13.97 13.41
CA ALA A 13 -9.48 -14.65 12.27
C ALA A 13 -7.94 -14.61 12.33
N LEU A 14 -7.35 -13.48 12.72
CA LEU A 14 -5.90 -13.35 12.89
C LEU A 14 -5.38 -14.23 14.02
N MET A 15 -6.08 -14.30 15.16
CA MET A 15 -5.72 -15.15 16.29
C MET A 15 -5.84 -16.64 15.95
N TRP A 16 -6.84 -17.01 15.15
CA TRP A 16 -6.98 -18.37 14.62
C TRP A 16 -5.80 -18.75 13.71
N LEU A 17 -5.42 -17.87 12.78
CA LEU A 17 -4.23 -18.05 11.93
C LEU A 17 -2.94 -18.12 12.74
N TYR A 18 -2.82 -17.30 13.78
CA TYR A 18 -1.68 -17.31 14.70
C TYR A 18 -1.52 -18.66 15.41
N SER A 19 -2.63 -19.26 15.86
CA SER A 19 -2.62 -20.59 16.48
C SER A 19 -2.25 -21.71 15.50
N LEU A 20 -2.59 -21.58 14.22
CA LEU A 20 -2.24 -22.55 13.17
C LEU A 20 -0.77 -22.53 12.78
N PHE A 21 -0.09 -21.37 12.89
CA PHE A 21 1.30 -21.18 12.46
C PHE A 21 2.32 -21.20 13.62
N ASN A 22 2.05 -21.95 14.70
CA ASN A 22 2.97 -22.16 15.82
C ASN A 22 3.53 -20.85 16.42
N ASN A 23 2.68 -19.86 16.68
CA ASN A 23 3.06 -18.55 17.24
C ASN A 23 3.95 -17.69 16.33
N ASN A 24 4.06 -18.01 15.03
CA ASN A 24 4.79 -17.16 14.09
C ASN A 24 3.92 -16.01 13.56
N PHE A 25 4.02 -14.86 14.22
CA PHE A 25 3.22 -13.67 13.91
C PHE A 25 3.42 -13.15 12.49
N VAL A 26 4.66 -13.20 11.97
CA VAL A 26 4.98 -12.71 10.62
C VAL A 26 4.30 -13.58 9.57
N LEU A 27 4.31 -14.90 9.76
CA LEU A 27 3.71 -15.84 8.84
C LEU A 27 2.18 -15.77 8.88
N ALA A 28 1.59 -15.64 10.07
CA ALA A 28 0.15 -15.43 10.24
C ALA A 28 -0.32 -14.13 9.57
N LEU A 29 0.42 -13.03 9.73
CA LEU A 29 0.09 -11.75 9.10
C LEU A 29 0.26 -11.77 7.57
N ALA A 30 1.32 -12.40 7.06
CA ALA A 30 1.55 -12.57 5.63
C ALA A 30 0.42 -13.38 4.97
N VAL A 31 -0.02 -14.46 5.62
CA VAL A 31 -1.14 -15.28 5.13
C VAL A 31 -2.47 -14.53 5.26
N PHE A 32 -2.69 -13.80 6.35
CA PHE A 32 -3.87 -12.95 6.53
C PHE A 32 -3.98 -11.88 5.44
N THR A 33 -2.89 -11.16 5.16
CA THR A 33 -2.86 -10.15 4.10
C THR A 33 -3.06 -10.75 2.71
N LEU A 34 -2.50 -11.94 2.43
CA LEU A 34 -2.79 -12.69 1.20
C LEU A 34 -4.27 -13.08 1.10
N ALA A 35 -4.86 -13.62 2.17
CA ALA A 35 -6.25 -14.02 2.20
C ALA A 35 -7.20 -12.83 1.98
N VAL A 36 -6.91 -11.69 2.62
CA VAL A 36 -7.67 -10.45 2.41
C VAL A 36 -7.49 -9.95 0.97
N ARG A 37 -6.29 -10.02 0.40
CA ARG A 37 -6.07 -9.70 -1.02
C ARG A 37 -6.86 -10.61 -1.96
N PHE A 38 -6.94 -11.91 -1.68
CA PHE A 38 -7.76 -12.85 -2.45
C PHE A 38 -9.26 -12.57 -2.31
N ALA A 39 -9.73 -12.19 -1.12
CA ALA A 39 -11.11 -11.80 -0.90
C ALA A 39 -11.45 -10.46 -1.60
N MET A 40 -10.52 -9.51 -1.66
CA MET A 40 -10.69 -8.23 -2.36
C MET A 40 -10.47 -8.33 -3.87
N LEU A 41 -9.78 -9.35 -4.37
CA LEU A 41 -9.47 -9.58 -5.79
C LEU A 41 -10.70 -9.43 -6.72
N PRO A 42 -11.87 -10.05 -6.47
CA PRO A 42 -13.05 -9.85 -7.32
C PRO A 42 -13.55 -8.40 -7.35
N MET A 43 -13.40 -7.67 -6.24
CA MET A 43 -13.73 -6.25 -6.16
C MET A 43 -12.72 -5.42 -6.96
N THR A 44 -11.43 -5.73 -6.83
CA THR A 44 -10.36 -5.06 -7.56
C THR A 44 -10.46 -5.29 -9.08
N LEU A 45 -10.88 -6.48 -9.53
CA LEU A 45 -11.11 -6.75 -10.96
C LEU A 45 -12.26 -5.88 -11.51
N LYS A 46 -13.31 -5.65 -10.73
CA LYS A 46 -14.38 -4.71 -11.11
C LYS A 46 -13.86 -3.28 -11.22
N GLN A 47 -13.00 -2.85 -10.29
CA GLN A 47 -12.35 -1.54 -10.33
C GLN A 47 -11.45 -1.40 -11.57
N GLN A 48 -10.68 -2.43 -11.92
CA GLN A 48 -9.82 -2.43 -13.13
C GLN A 48 -10.61 -2.31 -14.43
N LYS A 49 -11.77 -2.99 -14.53
CA LYS A 49 -12.64 -2.88 -15.71
C LYS A 49 -13.17 -1.45 -15.91
N ALA A 50 -13.51 -0.75 -14.82
CA ALA A 50 -13.91 0.66 -14.89
C ALA A 50 -12.76 1.55 -15.39
N THR A 51 -11.52 1.30 -14.93
CA THR A 51 -10.32 2.01 -15.40
C THR A 51 -10.06 1.79 -16.89
N MET A 52 -10.24 0.57 -17.41
CA MET A 52 -10.07 0.29 -18.85
C MET A 52 -11.09 1.04 -19.71
N LYS A 53 -12.37 1.07 -19.30
CA LYS A 53 -13.40 1.85 -19.99
C LYS A 53 -13.04 3.34 -20.03
N GLN A 54 -12.41 3.84 -18.96
CA GLN A 54 -11.97 5.22 -18.89
C GLN A 54 -10.77 5.51 -19.81
N GLN A 55 -9.86 4.54 -19.99
CA GLN A 55 -8.74 4.65 -20.95
C GLN A 55 -9.25 4.73 -22.40
N GLU A 56 -10.29 3.97 -22.75
CA GLU A 56 -10.91 4.02 -24.08
C GLU A 56 -11.57 5.38 -24.36
N MET A 57 -12.11 6.05 -23.34
CA MET A 57 -12.71 7.38 -23.47
C MET A 57 -11.69 8.53 -23.50
N GLN A 58 -10.43 8.30 -23.10
CA GLN A 58 -9.38 9.35 -23.12
C GLN A 58 -9.22 10.08 -24.47
N PRO A 59 -9.16 9.42 -25.63
CA PRO A 59 -9.02 10.13 -26.92
C PRO A 59 -10.19 11.08 -27.19
N GLN A 60 -11.42 10.69 -26.84
CA GLN A 60 -12.61 11.54 -27.00
C GLN A 60 -12.56 12.72 -26.03
N ILE A 61 -12.14 12.47 -24.79
CA ILE A 61 -11.93 13.51 -23.78
C ILE A 61 -10.92 14.54 -24.29
N GLN A 62 -9.80 14.10 -24.86
CA GLN A 62 -8.78 14.99 -25.43
C GLN A 62 -9.30 15.78 -26.64
N ALA A 63 -10.13 15.18 -27.49
CA ALA A 63 -10.75 15.86 -28.62
C ALA A 63 -11.70 16.98 -28.17
N ILE A 64 -12.52 16.73 -27.15
CA ILE A 64 -13.41 17.74 -26.55
C ILE A 64 -12.60 18.87 -25.90
N GLN A 65 -11.56 18.55 -25.14
CA GLN A 65 -10.68 19.56 -24.52
C GLN A 65 -9.98 20.44 -25.55
N LYS A 66 -9.57 19.88 -26.70
CA LYS A 66 -8.99 20.66 -27.81
C LYS A 66 -10.01 21.55 -28.50
N LYS A 67 -11.24 21.05 -28.69
CA LYS A 67 -12.30 21.73 -29.44
C LYS A 67 -13.02 22.82 -28.63
N TYR A 68 -13.13 22.67 -27.32
CA TYR A 68 -13.89 23.56 -26.43
C TYR A 68 -13.03 24.21 -25.34
N ARG A 69 -11.74 24.41 -25.61
CA ARG A 69 -10.77 24.98 -24.65
C ARG A 69 -11.20 26.35 -24.11
N ASP A 70 -11.81 27.17 -24.97
CA ASP A 70 -12.25 28.52 -24.65
C ASP A 70 -13.70 28.58 -24.11
N ASN A 71 -14.39 27.44 -24.01
CA ASN A 71 -15.79 27.40 -23.62
C ASN A 71 -16.10 26.27 -22.61
N PRO A 72 -15.86 26.52 -21.31
CA PRO A 72 -15.96 25.50 -20.27
C PRO A 72 -17.38 24.95 -20.07
N GLN A 73 -18.42 25.74 -20.36
CA GLN A 73 -19.81 25.28 -20.27
C GLN A 73 -20.12 24.22 -21.33
N LYS A 74 -19.80 24.49 -22.61
CA LYS A 74 -19.96 23.50 -23.68
C LYS A 74 -19.08 22.27 -23.48
N MET A 75 -17.89 22.44 -22.92
CA MET A 75 -17.00 21.32 -22.60
C MET A 75 -17.63 20.37 -21.56
N GLN A 76 -18.27 20.89 -20.51
CA GLN A 76 -18.96 20.06 -19.51
C GLN A 76 -20.16 19.33 -20.10
N GLU A 77 -20.96 19.99 -20.95
CA GLU A 77 -22.10 19.36 -21.62
C GLU A 77 -21.67 18.20 -22.53
N GLU A 78 -20.60 18.39 -23.32
CA GLU A 78 -20.07 17.34 -24.20
C GLU A 78 -19.46 16.18 -23.41
N PHE A 79 -18.82 16.44 -22.26
CA PHE A 79 -18.37 15.38 -21.35
C PHE A 79 -19.52 14.53 -20.81
N GLN A 80 -20.65 15.17 -20.47
CA GLN A 80 -21.83 14.44 -20.01
C GLN A 80 -22.45 13.60 -21.13
N LYS A 81 -22.47 14.10 -22.38
CA LYS A 81 -22.98 13.36 -23.55
C LYS A 81 -22.19 12.10 -23.87
N ILE A 82 -20.87 12.11 -23.66
CA ILE A 82 -20.03 10.91 -23.81
C ILE A 82 -20.06 9.99 -22.57
N GLY A 83 -20.83 10.33 -21.54
CA GLY A 83 -20.97 9.54 -20.32
C GLY A 83 -19.76 9.57 -19.40
N TYR A 84 -18.92 10.62 -19.48
CA TYR A 84 -17.79 10.78 -18.56
C TYR A 84 -18.30 11.14 -17.17
N ASN A 85 -18.05 10.28 -16.19
CA ASN A 85 -18.40 10.51 -14.80
C ASN A 85 -17.13 10.73 -13.95
N PRO A 86 -16.94 11.90 -13.32
CA PRO A 86 -15.72 12.21 -12.57
C PRO A 86 -15.49 11.30 -11.36
N ALA A 87 -16.55 10.67 -10.83
CA ALA A 87 -16.46 9.71 -9.74
C ALA A 87 -15.67 8.43 -10.11
N ASP A 88 -15.71 8.03 -11.38
CA ASP A 88 -15.02 6.83 -11.86
C ASP A 88 -13.50 7.03 -11.87
N THR A 89 -13.03 8.28 -12.05
CA THR A 89 -11.60 8.64 -12.01
C THR A 89 -11.02 8.52 -10.60
N LEU A 90 -11.80 8.87 -9.57
CA LEU A 90 -11.36 8.82 -8.17
C LEU A 90 -11.24 7.39 -7.64
N MET A 91 -12.01 6.45 -8.18
CA MET A 91 -11.84 5.03 -7.84
C MET A 91 -10.51 4.46 -8.37
N GLY A 92 -9.94 5.04 -9.44
CA GLY A 92 -8.69 4.59 -10.06
C GLY A 92 -7.42 4.94 -9.27
N CYS A 93 -7.43 6.01 -8.45
CA CYS A 93 -6.25 6.42 -7.66
C CYS A 93 -6.25 5.86 -6.22
N LEU A 94 -7.36 5.28 -5.77
CA LEU A 94 -7.52 4.65 -4.46
C LEU A 94 -6.44 3.59 -4.13
N PRO A 95 -5.97 2.76 -5.08
CA PRO A 95 -4.88 1.80 -4.82
C PRO A 95 -3.55 2.48 -4.48
N LEU A 96 -3.29 3.66 -5.06
CA LEU A 96 -2.05 4.42 -4.83
C LEU A 96 -2.00 4.97 -3.41
N VAL A 97 -3.14 5.44 -2.90
CA VAL A 97 -3.28 5.96 -1.54
C VAL A 97 -3.01 4.86 -0.50
N ILE A 98 -3.44 3.62 -0.76
CA ILE A 98 -3.17 2.47 0.10
C ILE A 98 -1.70 2.02 0.02
N GLN A 99 -1.04 2.25 -1.12
CA GLN A 99 0.37 1.87 -1.33
C GLN A 99 1.36 2.83 -0.63
N MET A 100 1.02 4.11 -0.51
CA MET A 100 1.90 5.14 0.10
C MET A 100 2.32 4.81 1.54
N PRO A 101 1.42 4.38 2.46
CA PRO A 101 1.78 3.96 3.81
C PRO A 101 2.83 2.84 3.85
N ILE A 102 2.73 1.87 2.93
CA ILE A 102 3.64 0.72 2.87
C ILE A 102 5.05 1.19 2.47
N PHE A 103 5.14 2.08 1.48
CA PHE A 103 6.42 2.68 1.07
C PHE A 103 7.06 3.50 2.17
N PHE A 104 6.27 4.31 2.88
CA PHE A 104 6.78 5.14 3.98
C PHE A 104 7.29 4.31 5.15
N GLY A 105 6.62 3.19 5.46
CA GLY A 105 7.07 2.21 6.45
C GLY A 105 8.40 1.56 6.06
N LEU A 106 8.52 1.11 4.81
CA LEU A 106 9.74 0.48 4.29
C LEU A 106 10.91 1.46 4.22
N TYR A 107 10.69 2.67 3.72
CA TYR A 107 11.70 3.74 3.68
C TYR A 107 12.24 4.05 5.08
N ARG A 108 11.35 4.18 6.06
CA ARG A 108 11.73 4.48 7.44
C ARG A 108 12.49 3.31 8.08
N ALA A 109 12.08 2.07 7.83
CA ALA A 109 12.80 0.88 8.29
C ALA A 109 14.22 0.83 7.72
N ILE A 110 14.36 1.06 6.41
CA ILE A 110 15.66 1.07 5.72
C ILE A 110 16.55 2.20 6.24
N PHE A 111 16.02 3.42 6.39
CA PHE A 111 16.78 4.56 6.92
C PHE A 111 17.27 4.35 8.36
N LEU A 112 16.46 3.68 9.18
CA LEU A 112 16.80 3.33 10.55
C LEU A 112 17.89 2.24 10.63
N ILE A 113 17.91 1.31 9.68
CA ILE A 113 18.91 0.24 9.60
C ILE A 113 20.23 0.73 8.97
N MET A 114 20.16 1.65 7.99
CA MET A 114 21.34 2.19 7.30
C MET A 114 21.97 3.39 8.02
N GLY A 115 21.26 3.99 8.98
CA GLY A 115 21.82 4.99 9.89
C GLY A 115 22.82 4.36 10.85
N SER A 116 24.08 4.25 10.45
CA SER A 116 25.19 3.66 11.22
C SER A 116 25.61 4.47 12.46
N THR A 117 24.68 5.16 13.12
CA THR A 117 24.91 5.88 14.37
C THR A 117 24.35 5.07 15.55
N PRO A 118 25.15 4.76 16.58
CA PRO A 118 24.71 3.95 17.72
C PRO A 118 23.50 4.56 18.47
N LEU A 119 23.32 5.89 18.37
CA LEU A 119 22.18 6.63 18.89
C LEU A 119 20.84 6.27 18.22
N SER A 120 20.84 5.99 16.92
CA SER A 120 19.62 5.62 16.20
C SER A 120 19.14 4.21 16.52
N VAL A 121 20.07 3.29 16.84
CA VAL A 121 19.79 1.91 17.29
C VAL A 121 19.16 1.89 18.69
N LEU A 122 19.58 2.81 19.57
CA LEU A 122 18.95 2.97 20.89
C LEU A 122 17.52 3.51 20.79
N GLN A 123 17.29 4.53 19.95
CA GLN A 123 15.94 5.07 19.71
C GLN A 123 14.99 4.07 19.04
N LEU A 124 15.54 3.19 18.20
CA LEU A 124 14.82 2.06 17.63
C LEU A 124 14.35 1.08 18.68
N THR A 125 15.23 0.72 19.61
CA THR A 125 14.94 -0.23 20.68
C THR A 125 13.81 0.25 21.59
N GLU A 126 13.74 1.56 21.88
CA GLU A 126 12.65 2.15 22.66
C GLU A 126 11.31 2.22 21.91
N ARG A 127 11.35 2.28 20.56
CA ARG A 127 10.16 2.51 19.73
C ARG A 127 9.59 1.25 19.10
N ILE A 128 10.37 0.18 19.07
CA ILE A 128 9.95 -1.14 18.62
C ILE A 128 9.22 -1.85 19.77
N TYR A 129 8.07 -2.48 19.48
CA TYR A 129 7.36 -3.31 20.46
C TYR A 129 8.30 -4.42 21.00
N PRO A 130 8.30 -4.71 22.31
CA PRO A 130 9.22 -5.68 22.93
C PRO A 130 9.13 -7.10 22.33
N SER A 131 8.02 -7.43 21.67
CA SER A 131 7.82 -8.67 20.93
C SER A 131 8.64 -8.78 19.63
N ILE A 132 9.07 -7.67 19.04
CA ILE A 132 9.92 -7.63 17.83
C ILE A 132 11.40 -7.57 18.24
N ALA A 133 11.71 -6.86 19.33
CA ALA A 133 13.07 -6.77 19.89
C ALA A 133 13.63 -8.13 20.34
N SER A 134 12.75 -9.08 20.70
CA SER A 134 13.11 -10.44 21.10
C SER A 134 13.22 -11.42 19.93
N LEU A 135 12.76 -11.05 18.73
CA LEU A 135 12.83 -11.86 17.51
C LEU A 135 14.02 -11.47 16.61
N VAL A 136 14.69 -10.35 16.90
CA VAL A 136 15.79 -9.81 16.11
C VAL A 136 17.00 -9.60 17.03
N ASP A 137 18.01 -10.46 16.90
CA ASP A 137 19.30 -10.32 17.59
C ASP A 137 20.11 -9.15 17.01
N LEU A 138 19.76 -7.93 17.44
CA LEU A 138 20.36 -6.66 17.06
C LEU A 138 21.90 -6.62 17.07
N PRO A 139 22.63 -7.31 17.98
CA PRO A 139 24.10 -7.32 17.97
C PRO A 139 24.73 -8.16 16.85
N ASN A 140 24.01 -9.17 16.33
CA ASN A 140 24.53 -10.13 15.33
C ASN A 140 24.05 -9.83 13.91
N VAL A 141 22.99 -9.03 13.77
CA VAL A 141 22.45 -8.61 12.46
C VAL A 141 23.14 -7.33 11.96
N LEU A 142 23.90 -6.63 12.81
CA LEU A 142 24.68 -5.46 12.41
C LEU A 142 26.18 -5.78 12.37
N PRO A 143 26.91 -5.37 11.30
CA PRO A 143 26.41 -4.63 10.14
C PRO A 143 25.78 -5.56 9.08
N ILE A 144 24.57 -5.22 8.62
CA ILE A 144 23.96 -5.91 7.48
C ILE A 144 24.87 -5.69 6.28
N THR A 145 25.30 -6.77 5.63
CA THR A 145 26.13 -6.74 4.42
C THR A 145 25.65 -5.68 3.44
N ASN A 146 26.45 -4.64 3.24
CA ASN A 146 26.12 -3.43 2.46
C ASN A 146 26.13 -3.62 0.94
N ASN A 147 26.28 -4.84 0.45
CA ASN A 147 26.39 -5.14 -0.98
C ASN A 147 25.16 -5.91 -1.45
N PHE A 148 24.39 -5.30 -2.35
CA PHE A 148 23.39 -6.01 -3.15
C PHE A 148 23.93 -6.17 -4.57
N LEU A 149 24.21 -7.43 -4.97
CA LEU A 149 24.82 -7.84 -6.24
C LEU A 149 26.24 -7.28 -6.50
N TRP A 150 26.36 -6.00 -6.89
CA TRP A 150 27.63 -5.27 -7.11
C TRP A 150 27.57 -3.81 -6.65
N LEU A 151 26.47 -3.39 -6.03
CA LEU A 151 26.25 -2.00 -5.60
C LEU A 151 26.33 -1.92 -4.08
N ASN A 152 27.22 -1.06 -3.59
CA ASN A 152 27.37 -0.76 -2.17
C ASN A 152 26.33 0.32 -1.80
N MET A 153 25.32 -0.05 -1.01
CA MET A 153 24.22 0.84 -0.64
C MET A 153 24.49 1.65 0.63
N ALA A 154 25.71 1.56 1.18
CA ALA A 154 26.13 2.33 2.36
C ALA A 154 26.92 3.60 2.02
N GLN A 155 27.13 3.90 0.73
CA GLN A 155 27.63 5.19 0.28
C GLN A 155 26.54 5.89 -0.55
N PRO A 156 26.34 7.22 -0.38
CA PRO A 156 25.35 7.98 -1.12
C PRO A 156 25.61 7.98 -2.63
#